data_AF-A0A7X1L1V0-F1
#
_entry.id   AF-A0A7X1L1V0-F1
#
_cell.length_a   1.000
_cell.length_b   1.000
_cell.length_c   1.000
_cell.angle_alpha   90.00
_cell.angle_beta   90.00
_cell.angle_gamma   90.00
#
_symmetry.space_group_name_H-M   'P 1'
#
loop_
_entity.id
_entity.type
_entity.pdbx_description
1 polymer ?
#
loop_
_entity_poly.entity_id
_entity_poly.type
_entity_poly.pdbx_seq_one_letter_code
_entity_poly.pdbx_strand_id
1 'polypeptide(L)'
;MEPIYFVVIISFVLGSLGYIITQFWIRPILGYRKIKNEVALSIKYYYRSKNNEDIDKKIKSQMKEWSKANRQNSVELSASYNENLPNWYKMLLDSRGESPIDASKHLMILSNTSNYDHAEKHMKEIKNYLKIK
;
A
#
# COMPACT_ATOMS: atom_id res chain seq x y z
N MET A 1 -24.95 -0.47 -44.71
CA MET A 1 -24.65 0.12 -43.38
C MET A 1 -23.87 1.39 -43.63
N GLU A 2 -24.42 2.56 -43.30
CA GLU A 2 -23.68 3.81 -43.47
C GLU A 2 -22.47 3.85 -42.50
N PRO A 3 -21.32 4.38 -42.92
CA PRO A 3 -20.10 4.44 -42.10
C PRO A 3 -20.31 5.22 -40.79
N ILE A 4 -21.32 6.10 -40.74
CA ILE A 4 -21.71 6.86 -39.55
C ILE A 4 -22.12 5.94 -38.39
N TYR A 5 -22.85 4.85 -38.65
CA TYR A 5 -23.26 3.92 -37.60
C TYR A 5 -22.07 3.19 -36.97
N PHE A 6 -21.05 2.85 -37.76
CA PHE A 6 -19.83 2.24 -37.24
C PHE A 6 -19.08 3.19 -36.29
N VAL A 7 -18.97 4.46 -36.65
CA VAL A 7 -18.30 5.47 -35.81
C VAL A 7 -19.03 5.66 -34.48
N VAL A 8 -20.37 5.71 -34.50
CA VAL A 8 -21.19 5.83 -33.29
C VAL A 8 -21.01 4.62 -32.38
N ILE A 9 -21.05 3.40 -32.93
CA ILE A 9 -20.86 2.16 -32.15
C ILE A 9 -19.45 2.10 -31.56
N ILE A 10 -18.41 2.41 -32.34
CA ILE A 10 -17.02 2.40 -31.85
C ILE A 10 -16.84 3.42 -30.72
N SER A 11 -17.38 4.63 -30.87
CA SER A 11 -17.29 5.67 -29.85
C SER A 11 -18.00 5.26 -28.56
N PHE A 12 -19.17 4.63 -28.66
CA PHE A 12 -19.92 4.11 -27.52
C PHE A 12 -19.17 2.98 -26.80
N VAL A 13 -18.60 2.03 -27.56
CA VAL A 13 -17.79 0.94 -27.01
C VAL A 13 -16.54 1.47 -26.32
N LEU A 14 -15.83 2.42 -26.94
CA LEU A 14 -14.64 3.03 -26.36
C LEU A 14 -14.96 3.80 -25.08
N GLY A 15 -16.06 4.57 -25.05
CA GLY A 15 -16.51 5.27 -23.84
C GLY A 15 -16.83 4.30 -22.70
N SER A 16 -17.55 3.23 -23.01
CA SER A 16 -17.94 2.20 -22.02
C SER A 16 -16.73 1.44 -21.48
N LEU A 17 -15.80 1.05 -22.36
CA LEU A 17 -14.54 0.41 -21.96
C LEU A 17 -13.67 1.35 -21.13
N GLY A 18 -13.62 2.65 -21.45
CA GLY A 18 -12.91 3.65 -20.67
C GLY A 18 -13.43 3.74 -19.23
N TYR A 19 -14.75 3.70 -19.04
CA TYR A 19 -15.34 3.67 -17.70
C TYR A 19 -14.95 2.41 -16.91
N ILE A 20 -14.99 1.23 -17.55
CA ILE A 20 -14.58 -0.03 -16.92
C ILE A 20 -13.10 0.02 -16.52
N ILE A 21 -12.22 0.45 -17.42
CA ILE A 21 -10.78 0.53 -17.15
C ILE A 21 -10.50 1.50 -15.98
N THR A 22 -11.13 2.66 -15.97
CA THR A 22 -10.91 3.65 -14.90
C THR A 22 -11.41 3.16 -13.54
N GLN A 23 -12.60 2.56 -13.50
CA GLN A 23 -13.21 2.07 -12.27
C GLN A 23 -12.49 0.83 -11.72
N PHE A 24 -12.15 -0.13 -12.58
CA PHE A 24 -11.64 -1.44 -12.16
C PHE A 24 -10.12 -1.55 -12.16
N TRP A 25 -9.38 -0.70 -12.89
CA TRP A 25 -7.92 -0.77 -12.90
C TRP A 25 -7.30 0.45 -12.22
N ILE A 26 -7.67 1.67 -12.66
CA ILE A 26 -7.00 2.89 -12.18
C ILE A 26 -7.26 3.10 -10.68
N ARG A 27 -8.52 3.10 -10.25
CA ARG A 27 -8.88 3.32 -8.84
C ARG A 27 -8.22 2.32 -7.87
N PRO A 28 -8.30 0.99 -8.06
CA PRO A 28 -7.69 0.06 -7.11
C PRO A 28 -6.16 0.14 -7.08
N ILE A 29 -5.52 0.37 -8.24
CA ILE A 29 -4.06 0.55 -8.30
C ILE A 29 -3.64 1.81 -7.55
N LEU A 30 -4.37 2.91 -7.71
CA LEU A 30 -4.10 4.14 -6.97
C LEU A 30 -4.30 3.97 -5.46
N GLY A 31 -5.35 3.25 -5.04
CA GLY A 31 -5.59 2.90 -3.64
C GLY A 31 -4.42 2.13 -3.03
N TYR A 32 -3.98 1.06 -3.70
CA TYR A 32 -2.81 0.29 -3.29
C TYR A 32 -1.55 1.17 -3.16
N ARG A 33 -1.27 2.00 -4.18
CA ARG A 33 -0.10 2.88 -4.17
C ARG A 33 -0.15 3.92 -3.06
N LYS A 34 -1.34 4.41 -2.72
CA LYS A 34 -1.54 5.33 -1.60
C LYS A 34 -1.16 4.67 -0.27
N ILE A 35 -1.69 3.48 0.02
CA ILE A 35 -1.39 2.73 1.25
C ILE A 35 0.12 2.41 1.32
N LYS A 36 0.72 1.97 0.21
CA LYS A 36 2.16 1.73 0.11
C LYS A 36 2.99 2.97 0.46
N ASN A 37 2.58 4.14 -0.03
CA ASN A 37 3.25 5.40 0.27
C ASN A 37 3.07 5.81 1.74
N GLU A 38 1.89 5.59 2.33
CA GLU A 38 1.65 5.86 3.76
C GLU A 38 2.54 4.99 4.66
N VAL A 39 2.72 3.71 4.31
CA VAL A 39 3.67 2.82 4.98
C VAL A 39 5.12 3.30 4.79
N ALA A 40 5.50 3.73 3.58
CA ALA A 40 6.84 4.25 3.34
C ALA A 40 7.13 5.51 4.18
N LEU A 41 6.15 6.41 4.28
CA LEU A 41 6.24 7.61 5.11
C LEU A 41 6.33 7.26 6.59
N SER A 42 5.51 6.34 7.10
CA SER A 42 5.53 5.96 8.53
C SER A 42 6.89 5.37 8.94
N ILE A 43 7.50 4.55 8.07
CA ILE A 43 8.85 4.02 8.29
C ILE A 43 9.88 5.14 8.27
N LYS A 44 9.80 6.08 7.32
CA LYS A 44 10.71 7.23 7.25
C LYS A 44 10.62 8.12 8.48
N TYR A 45 9.41 8.37 8.98
CA TYR A 45 9.19 9.14 10.21
C TYR A 45 9.82 8.46 11.42
N TYR A 46 9.67 7.14 11.55
CA TYR A 46 10.31 6.39 12.64
C TYR A 46 11.84 6.52 12.64
N TYR A 47 12.48 6.33 11.47
CA TYR A 47 13.94 6.50 11.38
C TYR A 47 14.37 7.94 11.70
N ARG A 48 13.58 8.93 11.29
CA ARG A 48 13.85 10.34 11.61
C ARG A 48 13.69 10.64 13.11
N SER A 49 12.67 10.10 13.77
CA SER A 49 12.48 10.29 15.20
C SER A 49 13.54 9.59 16.03
N LYS A 50 14.02 8.41 15.60
CA LYS A 50 15.13 7.71 16.27
C LYS A 50 16.43 8.53 16.28
N ASN A 51 16.68 9.32 15.25
CA ASN A 51 17.91 10.10 15.10
C ASN A 51 17.92 11.43 15.88
N ASN A 52 16.78 11.85 16.43
CA ASN A 52 16.69 13.02 17.30
C ASN A 52 16.55 12.49 18.72
N GLU A 53 17.64 12.49 19.49
CA GLU A 53 17.74 11.89 20.84
C GLU A 53 16.83 12.55 21.89
N ASP A 54 16.36 13.76 21.64
CA ASP A 54 15.33 14.38 22.46
C ASP A 54 13.97 13.84 22.03
N ILE A 55 13.16 13.38 22.99
CA ILE A 55 11.68 13.43 23.05
C ILE A 55 11.06 12.19 23.76
N ASP A 56 11.54 11.84 24.95
CA ASP A 56 11.08 10.66 25.70
C ASP A 56 9.55 10.67 26.04
N LYS A 57 8.94 11.85 26.21
CA LYS A 57 7.49 11.97 26.54
C LYS A 57 6.53 12.01 25.33
N LYS A 58 6.92 12.63 24.20
CA LYS A 58 6.06 12.68 22.98
C LYS A 58 6.11 11.36 22.22
N ILE A 59 7.23 10.63 22.31
CA ILE A 59 7.40 9.31 21.70
C ILE A 59 6.34 8.33 22.23
N LYS A 60 6.03 8.36 23.54
CA LYS A 60 5.09 7.40 24.14
C LYS A 60 3.64 7.59 23.67
N SER A 61 3.18 8.83 23.47
CA SER A 61 1.85 9.10 22.89
C SER A 61 1.84 8.79 21.39
N GLN A 62 2.91 9.16 20.66
CA GLN A 62 3.06 8.87 19.24
C GLN A 62 3.17 7.36 18.95
N MET A 63 3.74 6.57 19.86
CA MET A 63 3.84 5.11 19.71
C MET A 63 2.47 4.45 19.66
N LYS A 64 1.50 4.94 20.42
CA LYS A 64 0.13 4.39 20.41
C LYS A 64 -0.59 4.71 19.10
N GLU A 65 -0.45 5.94 18.62
CA GLU A 65 -0.98 6.35 17.31
C GLU A 65 -0.31 5.60 16.16
N TRP A 66 1.00 5.39 16.26
CA TRP A 66 1.79 4.68 15.27
C TRP A 66 1.46 3.19 15.22
N SER A 67 1.27 2.54 16.38
CA SER A 67 0.76 1.17 16.48
C SER A 67 -0.61 1.04 15.80
N LYS A 68 -1.54 1.96 16.10
CA LYS A 68 -2.87 1.98 15.47
C LYS A 68 -2.77 2.15 13.95
N ALA A 69 -1.95 3.09 13.47
CA ALA A 69 -1.74 3.33 12.04
C ALA A 69 -1.14 2.09 11.36
N ASN A 70 -0.16 1.43 11.95
CA ASN A 70 0.43 0.20 11.40
C ASN A 70 -0.58 -0.94 11.32
N ARG A 71 -1.45 -1.08 12.32
CA ARG A 71 -2.52 -2.09 12.31
C ARG A 71 -3.54 -1.80 11.21
N GLN A 72 -3.94 -0.54 11.04
CA GLN A 72 -4.83 -0.11 9.95
C GLN A 72 -4.19 -0.38 8.59
N ASN A 73 -2.96 0.10 8.39
CA ASN A 73 -2.20 -0.11 7.15
C ASN A 73 -2.01 -1.60 6.84
N SER A 74 -1.80 -2.46 7.85
CA SER A 74 -1.74 -3.91 7.66
C SER A 74 -3.03 -4.45 7.07
N VAL A 75 -4.18 -4.11 7.65
CA VAL A 75 -5.48 -4.59 7.20
C VAL A 75 -5.77 -4.06 5.80
N GLU A 76 -5.62 -2.76 5.59
CA GLU A 76 -5.89 -2.10 4.31
C GLU A 76 -4.98 -2.60 3.19
N LEU A 77 -3.69 -2.82 3.47
CA LEU A 77 -2.75 -3.36 2.49
C LEU A 77 -3.13 -4.79 2.06
N SER A 78 -3.52 -5.64 3.02
CA SER A 78 -3.97 -7.00 2.74
C SER A 78 -5.29 -7.03 1.96
N ALA A 79 -6.27 -6.20 2.33
CA ALA A 79 -7.55 -6.08 1.64
C ALA A 79 -7.39 -5.49 0.24
N SER A 80 -6.55 -4.47 0.08
CA SER A 80 -6.23 -3.86 -1.22
C SER A 80 -5.63 -4.90 -2.18
N TYR A 81 -4.71 -5.73 -1.70
CA TYR A 81 -4.12 -6.81 -2.50
C TYR A 81 -5.10 -7.95 -2.80
N ASN A 82 -5.86 -8.42 -1.81
CA ASN A 82 -6.73 -9.59 -2.00
C ASN A 82 -7.98 -9.27 -2.83
N GLU A 83 -8.65 -8.16 -2.53
CA GLU A 83 -10.02 -7.90 -2.98
C GLU A 83 -10.09 -6.91 -4.14
N ASN A 84 -9.17 -5.95 -4.20
CA ASN A 84 -9.32 -4.79 -5.08
C ASN A 84 -8.36 -4.81 -6.29
N LEU A 85 -7.19 -5.42 -6.14
CA LEU A 85 -6.16 -5.40 -7.17
C LEU A 85 -6.47 -6.37 -8.33
N PRO A 86 -6.39 -5.91 -9.60
CA PRO A 86 -6.52 -6.79 -10.75
C PRO A 86 -5.44 -7.88 -10.77
N ASN A 87 -5.78 -9.10 -11.19
CA ASN A 87 -4.86 -10.24 -11.21
C ASN A 87 -3.58 -9.99 -12.01
N TRP A 88 -3.68 -9.30 -13.15
CA TRP A 88 -2.51 -8.93 -13.96
C TRP A 88 -1.55 -8.00 -13.20
N TYR A 89 -2.08 -7.15 -12.31
CA TYR A 89 -1.26 -6.28 -11.48
C TYR A 89 -0.63 -7.07 -10.33
N LYS A 90 -1.33 -8.06 -9.76
CA LYS A 90 -0.74 -8.99 -8.77
C LYS A 90 0.46 -9.72 -9.38
N MET A 91 0.32 -10.26 -10.60
CA MET A 91 1.43 -10.86 -11.34
C MET A 91 2.60 -9.90 -11.57
N LEU A 92 2.31 -8.62 -11.86
CA LEU A 92 3.34 -7.59 -11.98
C LEU A 92 4.08 -7.36 -10.65
N LEU A 93 3.37 -7.34 -9.51
CA LEU A 93 3.98 -7.24 -8.18
C LEU A 93 4.88 -8.44 -7.88
N ASP A 94 4.40 -9.65 -8.18
CA ASP A 94 5.17 -10.88 -7.98
C ASP A 94 6.46 -10.86 -8.82
N SER A 95 6.38 -10.39 -10.07
CA SER A 95 7.57 -10.25 -10.94
C SER A 95 8.62 -9.26 -10.41
N ARG A 96 8.19 -8.29 -9.58
CA ARG A 96 9.08 -7.34 -8.90
C ARG A 96 9.57 -7.86 -7.55
N GLY A 97 9.14 -9.06 -7.14
CA GLY A 97 9.36 -9.61 -5.81
C GLY A 97 8.70 -8.76 -4.71
N GLU A 98 7.61 -8.05 -5.03
CA GLU A 98 6.81 -7.34 -4.04
C GLU A 98 5.78 -8.30 -3.43
N SER A 99 5.73 -8.41 -2.10
CA SER A 99 4.71 -9.18 -1.38
C SER A 99 3.97 -8.29 -0.37
N PRO A 100 2.83 -7.69 -0.77
CA PRO A 100 1.99 -6.91 0.14
C PRO A 100 1.43 -7.73 1.30
N ILE A 101 1.18 -9.02 1.07
CA ILE A 101 0.71 -9.95 2.10
C ILE A 101 1.77 -10.10 3.19
N ASP A 102 3.03 -10.38 2.84
CA ASP A 102 4.07 -10.57 3.86
C ASP A 102 4.44 -9.26 4.55
N ALA A 103 4.44 -8.14 3.80
CA ALA A 103 4.57 -6.81 4.39
C ALA A 103 3.47 -6.52 5.41
N SER A 104 2.20 -6.88 5.13
CA SER A 104 1.10 -6.69 6.08
C SER A 104 1.28 -7.50 7.36
N LYS A 105 1.74 -8.77 7.27
CA LYS A 105 2.06 -9.57 8.47
C LYS A 105 3.10 -8.87 9.35
N HIS A 106 4.16 -8.33 8.74
CA HIS A 106 5.18 -7.60 9.48
C HIS A 106 4.65 -6.29 10.07
N LEU A 107 3.76 -5.57 9.39
CA LEU A 107 3.08 -4.38 9.93
C LEU A 107 2.19 -4.73 11.14
N MET A 108 1.48 -5.87 11.09
CA MET A 108 0.68 -6.34 12.22
C MET A 108 1.57 -6.68 13.42
N ILE A 109 2.68 -7.40 13.22
CA ILE A 109 3.63 -7.71 14.30
C ILE A 109 4.21 -6.41 14.88
N LEU A 110 4.58 -5.48 14.02
CA LEU A 110 5.10 -4.17 14.39
C LEU A 110 4.11 -3.36 15.24
N SER A 111 2.80 -3.45 14.94
CA SER A 111 1.76 -2.78 15.74
C SER A 111 1.68 -3.29 17.18
N ASN A 112 2.06 -4.55 17.42
CA ASN A 112 2.01 -5.19 18.74
C ASN A 112 3.36 -5.17 19.48
N THR A 113 4.44 -4.74 18.81
CA THR A 113 5.79 -4.78 19.36
C THR A 113 6.15 -3.45 20.02
N SER A 114 6.49 -3.49 21.32
CA SER A 114 7.02 -2.32 22.03
C SER A 114 8.55 -2.27 22.10
N ASN A 115 9.23 -3.34 21.67
CA ASN A 115 10.69 -3.42 21.65
C ASN A 115 11.27 -2.80 20.36
N TYR A 116 12.15 -1.81 20.53
CA TYR A 116 12.76 -1.05 19.44
C TYR A 116 13.62 -1.89 18.49
N ASP A 117 14.39 -2.86 18.99
CA ASP A 117 15.27 -3.68 18.14
C ASP A 117 14.47 -4.65 17.26
N HIS A 118 13.41 -5.22 17.83
CA HIS A 118 12.47 -6.05 17.08
C HIS A 118 11.69 -5.23 16.05
N ALA A 119 11.32 -3.99 16.39
CA ALA A 119 10.65 -3.09 15.46
C ALA A 119 11.52 -2.78 14.23
N GLU A 120 12.82 -2.53 14.42
CA GLU A 120 13.73 -2.25 13.31
C GLU A 120 13.88 -3.43 12.35
N LYS A 121 13.97 -4.66 12.88
CA LYS A 121 14.01 -5.87 12.04
C LYS A 121 12.77 -5.96 11.15
N HIS A 122 11.59 -5.79 11.73
CA HIS A 122 10.34 -5.85 10.97
C HIS A 122 10.20 -4.71 9.96
N MET A 123 10.71 -3.50 10.26
CA MET A 123 10.75 -2.41 9.28
C MET A 123 11.64 -2.71 8.07
N LYS A 124 12.80 -3.36 8.28
CA LYS A 124 13.67 -3.79 7.18
C LYS A 124 12.96 -4.80 6.30
N GLU A 125 12.28 -5.78 6.90
CA GLU A 125 11.47 -6.75 6.14
C GLU A 125 10.35 -6.07 5.35
N ILE A 126 9.61 -5.12 5.96
CA ILE A 126 8.55 -4.37 5.26
C ILE A 126 9.13 -3.61 4.05
N LYS A 127 10.27 -2.95 4.20
CA LYS A 127 10.95 -2.27 3.08
C LYS A 127 11.33 -3.27 1.97
N ASN A 128 11.83 -4.43 2.33
CA ASN A 128 12.22 -5.47 1.38
C ASN A 128 11.01 -6.03 0.61
N TYR A 129 9.92 -6.35 1.31
CA TYR A 129 8.70 -6.89 0.71
C TYR A 129 7.92 -5.87 -0.11
N LEU A 130 7.96 -4.59 0.24
CA LEU A 130 7.31 -3.53 -0.54
C LEU A 130 8.24 -2.86 -1.55
N LYS A 131 9.51 -3.26 -1.62
CA LYS A 131 10.54 -2.61 -2.45
C LYS A 131 10.56 -1.08 -2.28
N ILE A 132 10.46 -0.63 -1.03
CA ILE A 132 10.51 0.80 -0.66
C ILE A 132 11.97 1.20 -0.50
N LYS A 133 12.36 2.35 -1.08
CA LYS A 133 13.69 2.96 -0.91
C LYS A 133 13.77 3.73 0.41
#